data_AF-A0A7J4LK18-F1
#
_entry.id   AF-A0A7J4LK18-F1
#
_cell.length_a   1.000
_cell.length_b   1.000
_cell.length_c   1.000
_cell.angle_alpha   90.00
_cell.angle_beta   90.00
_cell.angle_gamma   90.00
#
_symmetry.space_group_name_H-M   'P 1'
#
loop_
_entity.id
_entity.type
_entity.pdbx_description
1 polymer ?
#
loop_
_entity_poly.entity_id
_entity_poly.type
_entity_poly.pdbx_seq_one_letter_code
_entity_poly.pdbx_strand_id
1 'polypeptide(L)' 'EMDGWEVFRRIKELRPELPVAMLTVRDRDIDMMLGLHVLKAEDYITKPFGRRDLLNRVKKLLED' A
#
# COMPACT_ATOMS: atom_id res chain seq x y z
N GLU A 1 -17.31 11.32 0.10
CA GLU A 1 -16.19 10.59 -0.55
C GLU A 1 -15.50 9.74 0.50
N MET A 2 -14.89 8.62 0.11
CA MET A 2 -14.18 7.70 0.99
C MET A 2 -12.67 7.87 0.75
N ASP A 3 -11.87 7.99 1.81
CA ASP A 3 -10.42 8.15 1.70
C ASP A 3 -9.69 6.80 1.49
N GLY A 4 -8.40 6.87 1.17
CA GLY A 4 -7.59 5.67 0.90
C GLY A 4 -7.42 4.74 2.11
N TRP A 5 -7.51 5.26 3.34
CA TRP A 5 -7.41 4.46 4.56
C TRP A 5 -8.70 3.72 4.86
N GLU A 6 -9.85 4.34 4.64
CA GLU A 6 -11.14 3.68 4.76
C GLU A 6 -11.31 2.59 3.69
N VAL A 7 -10.87 2.83 2.45
CA VAL A 7 -10.79 1.79 1.41
C VAL A 7 -9.94 0.61 1.88
N PHE A 8 -8.72 0.89 2.38
CA PHE A 8 -7.80 -0.14 2.87
C PHE A 8 -8.44 -1.00 3.96
N ARG A 9 -9.04 -0.37 4.98
CA ARG A 9 -9.69 -1.07 6.10
C ARG A 9 -10.80 -1.99 5.61
N ARG A 10 -11.71 -1.48 4.77
CA ARG A 10 -12.81 -2.29 4.22
C ARG A 10 -12.31 -3.47 3.38
N ILE A 11 -11.25 -3.27 2.59
CA ILE A 11 -10.63 -4.36 1.81
C ILE A 11 -10.07 -5.43 2.74
N LYS A 12 -9.28 -5.06 3.76
CA LYS A 12 -8.67 -6.03 4.69
C LYS A 12 -9.69 -6.69 5.62
N GLU A 13 -10.79 -6.03 5.96
CA GLU A 13 -11.92 -6.65 6.68
C GLU A 13 -12.60 -7.75 5.85
N LEU A 14 -12.80 -7.50 4.55
CA LEU A 14 -13.44 -8.46 3.64
C LEU A 14 -12.49 -9.56 3.17
N ARG A 15 -11.21 -9.23 2.96
CA ARG A 15 -10.18 -10.08 2.38
C ARG A 15 -8.83 -9.83 3.09
N PRO A 16 -8.62 -10.40 4.28
CA PRO A 16 -7.41 -10.17 5.07
C PRO A 16 -6.10 -10.48 4.33
N GLU A 17 -6.10 -11.54 3.52
CA GLU A 17 -4.95 -12.03 2.77
C GLU A 17 -4.76 -11.37 1.40
N LEU A 18 -5.63 -10.44 0.99
CA LEU A 18 -5.45 -9.77 -0.31
C LEU A 18 -4.29 -8.78 -0.21
N PRO A 19 -3.25 -8.87 -1.07
CA PRO A 19 -2.16 -7.93 -1.03
C PRO A 19 -2.62 -6.51 -1.40
N VAL A 20 -2.21 -5.52 -0.63
CA VAL A 20 -2.54 -4.11 -0.86
C VAL A 20 -1.30 -3.25 -0.72
N ALA A 21 -1.05 -2.44 -1.76
CA ALA A 21 -0.02 -1.43 -1.74
C ALA A 21 -0.60 -0.02 -1.84
N MET A 22 -0.02 0.89 -1.06
CA MET A 22 -0.45 2.28 -0.98
C MET A 22 0.45 3.17 -1.83
N LEU A 23 -0.14 4.04 -2.65
CA LEU A 23 0.61 5.03 -3.44
C LEU A 23 0.61 6.39 -2.74
N THR A 24 1.75 6.85 -2.25
CA THR A 24 1.86 8.07 -1.42
C THR A 24 2.77 9.13 -2.03
N VAL A 25 2.56 10.40 -1.69
CA VAL A 25 3.56 11.47 -1.91
C VAL A 25 4.43 11.58 -0.67
N ARG A 26 5.73 11.78 -0.87
CA ARG A 26 6.88 11.53 0.03
C ARG A 26 6.87 12.13 1.46
N ASP A 27 5.82 12.84 1.89
CA ASP A 27 5.86 13.72 3.08
C ASP A 27 5.00 13.27 4.27
N ARG A 28 4.85 11.96 4.51
CA ARG A 28 4.19 11.47 5.74
C ARG A 28 4.93 10.30 6.35
N ASP A 29 6.05 10.63 7.00
CA ASP A 29 6.84 9.72 7.84
C ASP A 29 6.00 8.99 8.93
N ILE A 30 4.84 9.56 9.29
CA ILE A 30 3.90 8.98 10.27
C ILE A 30 3.01 7.88 9.63
N ASP A 31 2.64 8.02 8.35
CA ASP A 31 1.75 7.08 7.64
C ASP A 31 2.48 5.77 7.27
N MET A 32 3.78 5.87 6.97
CA MET A 32 4.61 4.70 6.62
C MET A 32 4.88 3.80 7.83
N MET A 33 5.06 4.40 9.02
CA MET A 33 5.34 3.67 10.26
C MET A 33 4.10 2.93 10.77
N LEU A 34 2.90 3.55 10.73
CA LEU A 34 1.64 2.90 11.08
C LEU A 34 1.22 1.86 10.04
N GLY A 35 1.44 2.15 8.76
CA GLY A 35 1.09 1.30 7.63
C GLY A 35 1.78 -0.06 7.57
N LEU A 36 3.10 -0.06 7.77
CA LEU A 36 3.93 -1.27 7.71
C LEU A 36 3.84 -2.12 8.99
N HIS A 37 3.66 -1.49 10.17
CA HIS A 37 3.66 -2.23 11.44
C HIS A 37 2.25 -2.55 12.00
N VAL A 38 1.22 -1.74 11.73
CA VAL A 38 -0.10 -1.93 12.34
C VAL A 38 -1.11 -2.57 11.38
N LEU A 39 -0.94 -2.41 10.07
CA LEU A 39 -2.01 -2.70 9.10
C LEU A 39 -1.70 -3.80 8.07
N LYS A 40 -0.51 -4.40 8.04
CA LYS A 40 -0.11 -5.40 7.02
C LYS A 40 -0.28 -4.89 5.58
N ALA A 41 -0.02 -3.61 5.32
CA ALA A 41 0.15 -3.17 3.93
C ALA A 41 1.50 -3.70 3.43
N GLU A 42 1.49 -4.60 2.44
CA GLU A 42 2.70 -5.29 2.01
C GLU A 42 3.68 -4.37 1.26
N ASP A 43 3.24 -3.22 0.71
CA ASP A 43 4.15 -2.23 0.11
C ASP A 43 3.63 -0.76 0.17
N TYR A 44 4.57 0.18 0.19
CA TYR A 44 4.35 1.63 0.06
C TYR A 44 5.13 2.16 -1.14
N ILE A 45 4.42 2.71 -2.12
CA ILE A 45 5.00 3.21 -3.38
C ILE A 45 4.95 4.74 -3.39
N THR A 46 6.11 5.38 -3.40
CA THR A 46 6.22 6.84 -3.48
C THR A 46 5.95 7.34 -4.90
N LYS A 47 5.17 8.42 -5.03
CA LYS A 47 4.96 9.20 -6.25
C LYS A 47 5.97 10.36 -6.34
N PRO A 48 6.39 10.74 -7.57
CA PRO A 48 6.12 10.06 -8.83
C PRO A 48 6.92 8.76 -8.96
N PHE A 49 6.37 7.77 -9.64
CA PHE A 49 7.05 6.49 -9.92
C PHE A 49 7.17 6.22 -11.42
N GLY A 50 8.24 5.55 -11.81
CA GLY A 50 8.43 5.05 -13.17
C GLY A 50 7.55 3.82 -13.45
N ARG A 51 7.20 3.61 -14.73
CA ARG A 51 6.38 2.47 -15.15
C ARG A 51 7.05 1.11 -14.84
N ARG A 52 8.38 1.03 -14.99
CA ARG A 52 9.17 -0.17 -14.68
C ARG A 52 9.17 -0.47 -13.18
N ASP A 53 9.36 0.57 -12.37
CA ASP A 53 9.38 0.43 -10.91
C ASP A 53 8.04 -0.03 -10.36
N LEU A 54 6.94 0.51 -10.89
CA LEU A 54 5.59 0.06 -10.54
C LEU A 54 5.38 -1.42 -10.86
N LEU A 55 5.77 -1.86 -12.07
CA LEU A 55 5.62 -3.26 -12.47
C LEU A 55 6.42 -4.20 -11.59
N ASN A 56 7.65 -3.83 -11.23
CA ASN A 56 8.50 -4.64 -10.36
C ASN A 56 7.90 -4.78 -8.94
N ARG A 57 7.33 -3.69 -8.41
CA ARG A 57 6.65 -3.70 -7.09
C ARG A 57 5.39 -4.55 -7.10
N VAL A 58 4.58 -4.46 -8.16
CA VAL A 58 3.39 -5.31 -8.33
C VAL A 58 3.77 -6.79 -8.41
N LYS A 59 4.85 -7.13 -9.13
CA LYS A 59 5.33 -8.52 -9.17
C LYS A 59 5.72 -9.01 -7.77
N LYS A 60 6.52 -8.23 -7.05
CA LYS A 60 6.96 -8.58 -5.70
C LYS A 60 5.77 -8.82 -4.75
N LEU A 61 4.73 -7.99 -4.83
CA LEU A 61 3.50 -8.15 -4.03
C LEU A 61 2.71 -9.43 -4.29
N LEU A 62 2.92 -10.08 -5.43
CA LEU A 62 2.19 -11.29 -5.84
C LEU A 62 3.05 -12.56 -5.73
N GLU A 63 4.35 -12.41 -5.48
CA GLU A 63 5.32 -13.51 -5.42
C GLU A 63 5.58 -14.01 -3.98
N ASP A 64 5.21 -13.21 -2.96
CA ASP A 64 5.24 -13.55 -1.52
C ASP A 64 3.88 -14.06 -1.03
#